data_AF-I4Y5I7-F1
#
_entry.id   AF-I4Y5I7-F1
#
_cell.length_a   1.000
_cell.length_b   1.000
_cell.length_c   1.000
_cell.angle_alpha   90.00
_cell.angle_beta   90.00
_cell.angle_gamma   90.00
#
_symmetry.space_group_name_H-M   'P 1'
#
loop_
_entity.id
_entity.type
_entity.pdbx_description
1 polymer ?
#
loop_
_entity_poly.entity_id
_entity_poly.type
_entity_poly.pdbx_seq_one_letter_code
_entity_poly.pdbx_strand_id
1 'polypeptide(L)'
;MKEQRYAAIRLYKELHRIGRDYPNPKYEFHRKLRGMFEKNRHLTDPVEIDKKLAFGEYIKKETLSLISLSKYREMKRRYGGDT
;
A
#
# COMPACT_ATOMS: atom_id res chain seq x y z
N MET A 1 17.60 -11.16 -10.03
CA MET A 1 16.61 -12.07 -9.38
C MET A 1 16.60 -12.05 -7.85
N LYS A 2 17.70 -12.37 -7.14
CA LYS A 2 17.67 -12.38 -5.65
C LYS A 2 17.24 -11.03 -5.05
N GLU A 3 17.77 -9.93 -5.58
CA GLU A 3 17.43 -8.57 -5.13
C GLU A 3 15.95 -8.23 -5.30
N GLN A 4 15.38 -8.51 -6.47
CA GLN A 4 13.96 -8.28 -6.78
C GLN A 4 13.03 -9.09 -5.87
N ARG A 5 13.39 -10.33 -5.56
CA ARG A 5 12.64 -11.16 -4.61
C ARG A 5 12.64 -10.54 -3.21
N TYR A 6 13.80 -10.07 -2.72
CA TYR A 6 13.87 -9.39 -1.43
C TYR A 6 13.09 -8.08 -1.42
N ALA A 7 13.16 -7.30 -2.50
CA ALA A 7 12.38 -6.07 -2.66
C ALA A 7 10.87 -6.36 -2.62
N ALA A 8 10.40 -7.39 -3.33
CA ALA A 8 9.00 -7.80 -3.31
C ALA A 8 8.52 -8.21 -1.91
N ILE A 9 9.32 -8.99 -1.18
CA ILE A 9 8.99 -9.42 0.19
C ILE A 9 8.93 -8.22 1.14
N ARG A 10 9.90 -7.30 1.03
CA ARG A 10 9.92 -6.07 1.84
C ARG A 10 8.68 -5.24 1.57
N LEU A 11 8.38 -4.97 0.31
CA LEU A 11 7.23 -4.18 -0.12
C LEU A 11 5.91 -4.79 0.35
N TYR A 12 5.76 -6.12 0.27
CA TYR A 12 4.58 -6.82 0.77
C TYR A 12 4.38 -6.58 2.27
N LYS A 13 5.43 -6.73 3.09
CA LYS A 13 5.35 -6.53 4.54
C LYS A 13 5.02 -5.08 4.89
N GLU A 14 5.59 -4.13 4.18
CA GLU A 14 5.31 -2.71 4.38
C GLU A 14 3.86 -2.36 4.04
N LEU A 15 3.37 -2.78 2.86
CA LEU A 15 1.98 -2.58 2.45
C LEU A 15 1.00 -3.28 3.40
N HIS A 16 1.33 -4.50 3.85
CA HIS A 16 0.51 -5.21 4.82
C HIS A 16 0.42 -4.45 6.15
N ARG A 17 1.52 -3.84 6.61
CA ARG A 17 1.54 -3.04 7.83
C ARG A 17 0.67 -1.78 7.69
N ILE A 18 0.86 -1.03 6.61
CA ILE A 18 0.13 0.21 6.33
C ILE A 18 -1.36 -0.05 6.10
N GLY A 19 -1.69 -1.17 5.45
CA GLY A 19 -3.08 -1.57 5.18
C GLY A 19 -3.95 -1.76 6.43
N ARG A 20 -3.35 -1.96 7.61
CA ARG A 20 -4.10 -2.01 8.89
C ARG A 20 -4.69 -0.67 9.29
N ASP A 21 -4.05 0.42 8.90
CA ASP A 21 -4.46 1.79 9.22
C ASP A 21 -5.35 2.39 8.12
N TYR A 22 -5.77 1.59 7.13
CA TYR A 22 -6.58 2.06 6.02
C TYR A 22 -7.93 2.59 6.51
N PRO A 23 -8.35 3.80 6.10
CA PRO A 23 -9.50 4.47 6.72
C PRO A 23 -10.85 3.79 6.44
N ASN A 24 -10.96 2.99 5.37
CA ASN A 24 -12.19 2.28 5.02
C ASN A 24 -12.09 0.78 5.32
N PRO A 25 -12.77 0.26 6.37
CA PRO A 25 -12.71 -1.16 6.73
C PRO A 25 -13.36 -2.07 5.67
N LYS A 26 -14.34 -1.57 4.89
CA LYS A 26 -15.01 -2.35 3.84
C LYS A 26 -14.16 -2.53 2.58
N TYR A 27 -13.02 -1.85 2.48
CA TYR A 27 -12.18 -1.88 1.28
C TYR A 27 -11.44 -3.21 1.09
N GLU A 28 -11.30 -4.02 2.15
CA GLU A 28 -10.64 -5.33 2.13
C GLU A 28 -9.20 -5.25 1.60
N PHE A 29 -8.41 -4.31 2.15
CA PHE A 29 -7.07 -3.97 1.64
C PHE A 29 -6.14 -5.19 1.57
N HIS A 30 -6.06 -6.00 2.63
CA HIS A 30 -5.18 -7.17 2.67
C HIS A 30 -5.57 -8.25 1.67
N ARG A 31 -6.87 -8.45 1.44
CA ARG A 31 -7.38 -9.39 0.43
C ARG A 31 -6.94 -8.97 -0.97
N LYS A 32 -7.07 -7.67 -1.29
CA LYS A 32 -6.64 -7.11 -2.59
C LYS A 32 -5.12 -7.17 -2.74
N LEU A 33 -4.38 -6.84 -1.69
CA LEU A 33 -2.92 -6.93 -1.66
C LEU A 33 -2.46 -8.36 -1.98
N ARG A 34 -3.02 -9.36 -1.29
CA ARG A 34 -2.71 -10.77 -1.54
C ARG A 34 -3.02 -11.15 -2.99
N GLY A 35 -4.20 -10.80 -3.49
CA GLY A 35 -4.59 -11.08 -4.88
C GLY A 35 -3.65 -10.44 -5.91
N MET A 36 -3.13 -9.23 -5.65
CA MET A 36 -2.16 -8.58 -6.53
C MET A 36 -0.84 -9.35 -6.60
N PHE A 37 -0.29 -9.79 -5.47
CA PHE A 37 0.96 -10.55 -5.45
C PHE A 37 0.79 -11.96 -6.02
N GLU A 38 -0.35 -12.62 -5.77
CA GLU A 38 -0.66 -13.93 -6.33
C GLU A 38 -0.76 -13.88 -7.86
N LYS A 39 -1.44 -12.88 -8.42
CA LYS A 39 -1.56 -12.69 -9.87
C LYS A 39 -0.21 -12.52 -10.56
N ASN A 40 0.77 -11.89 -9.91
CA ASN A 40 2.08 -11.62 -10.49
C ASN A 40 3.14 -12.67 -10.10
N ARG A 41 2.78 -13.77 -9.43
CA ARG A 41 3.74 -14.77 -8.91
C ARG A 41 4.56 -15.48 -10.00
N HIS A 42 4.00 -15.60 -11.21
CA HIS A 42 4.60 -16.32 -12.33
C HIS A 42 5.48 -15.44 -13.22
N LEU A 43 5.62 -14.15 -12.92
CA LEU A 43 6.47 -13.26 -13.69
C LEU A 43 7.94 -13.65 -13.53
N THR A 44 8.62 -13.86 -14.65
CA THR A 44 10.04 -14.21 -14.70
C THR A 44 10.91 -13.13 -15.34
N ASP A 45 10.30 -12.22 -16.12
CA ASP A 45 11.01 -11.11 -16.76
C ASP A 45 11.42 -10.06 -15.72
N PRO A 46 12.72 -9.77 -15.55
CA PRO A 46 13.20 -8.75 -14.62
C PRO A 46 12.57 -7.37 -14.86
N VAL A 47 12.35 -6.96 -16.11
CA VAL A 47 11.84 -5.62 -16.43
C VAL A 47 10.39 -5.46 -15.99
N GLU A 48 9.56 -6.48 -16.22
CA GLU A 48 8.19 -6.50 -15.73
C GLU A 48 8.11 -6.53 -14.20
N ILE A 49 8.97 -7.30 -13.53
CA ILE A 49 9.02 -7.35 -12.07
C ILE A 49 9.32 -5.95 -11.50
N ASP A 50 10.30 -5.24 -12.04
CA ASP A 50 10.65 -3.90 -11.58
C ASP A 50 9.52 -2.90 -11.80
N LYS A 51 8.81 -2.98 -12.94
CA LYS A 51 7.60 -2.17 -13.18
C LYS A 51 6.51 -2.45 -12.14
N LYS A 52 6.27 -3.71 -11.79
CA LYS A 52 5.27 -4.07 -10.76
C LYS A 52 5.70 -3.63 -9.36
N LEU A 53 6.99 -3.71 -9.05
CA LEU A 53 7.53 -3.20 -7.79
C LEU A 53 7.36 -1.67 -7.69
N ALA A 54 7.70 -0.93 -8.75
CA ALA A 54 7.47 0.51 -8.82
C ALA A 54 5.99 0.87 -8.65
N PHE A 55 5.09 0.10 -9.25
CA PHE A 55 3.66 0.26 -9.07
C PHE A 55 3.21 0.01 -7.62
N GLY A 56 3.76 -1.00 -6.94
CA GLY A 56 3.47 -1.22 -5.52
C GLY A 56 4.01 -0.12 -4.60
N GLU A 57 5.16 0.48 -4.92
CA GLU A 57 5.67 1.67 -4.21
C GLU A 57 4.76 2.90 -4.42
N TYR A 58 4.19 3.05 -5.61
CA TYR A 58 3.18 4.08 -5.86
C TYR A 58 1.94 3.89 -4.99
N ILE A 59 1.38 2.66 -4.95
CA ILE A 59 0.23 2.32 -4.09
C ILE A 59 0.55 2.62 -2.62
N LYS A 60 1.77 2.32 -2.16
CA LYS A 60 2.20 2.62 -0.79
C LYS A 60 2.12 4.11 -0.49
N LYS A 61 2.64 4.96 -1.38
CA LYS A 61 2.58 6.43 -1.23
C LYS A 61 1.15 6.94 -1.21
N GLU A 62 0.32 6.48 -2.14
CA GLU A 62 -1.10 6.86 -2.20
C GLU A 62 -1.83 6.46 -0.92
N THR A 63 -1.59 5.24 -0.42
CA THR A 63 -2.19 4.74 0.80
C THR A 63 -1.80 5.58 2.02
N LEU A 64 -0.52 5.94 2.13
CA LEU A 64 -0.04 6.82 3.21
C LEU A 64 -0.70 8.21 3.13
N SER A 65 -0.84 8.78 1.93
CA SER A 65 -1.53 10.06 1.74
C SER A 65 -3.01 9.98 2.15
N LEU A 66 -3.71 8.89 1.81
CA LEU A 66 -5.09 8.68 2.21
C LEU A 66 -5.24 8.58 3.73
N ILE A 67 -4.35 7.84 4.40
CA ILE A 67 -4.34 7.72 5.86
C ILE A 67 -4.10 9.09 6.50
N SER A 68 -3.10 9.85 6.03
CA SER A 68 -2.80 11.19 6.52
C SER A 68 -3.98 12.14 6.34
N LEU A 69 -4.64 12.10 5.18
CA LEU A 69 -5.83 12.91 4.91
C LEU A 69 -7.00 12.55 5.83
N SER A 70 -7.24 11.26 6.06
CA SER A 70 -8.27 10.80 6.99
C SER A 70 -8.00 11.29 8.41
N LYS A 71 -6.75 11.18 8.87
CA LYS A 71 -6.33 11.69 10.20
C LYS A 71 -6.50 13.21 10.30
N TYR A 72 -6.11 13.96 9.27
CA TYR A 72 -6.29 15.41 9.23
C TYR A 72 -7.77 15.81 9.29
N ARG A 73 -8.64 15.16 8.50
CA ARG A 73 -10.10 15.41 8.52
C ARG A 73 -10.68 15.16 9.90
N GLU A 74 -10.25 14.09 10.56
CA GLU A 74 -10.68 13.76 11.93
C GLU A 74 -10.23 14.81 12.94
N MET A 75 -8.97 15.24 12.89
CA MET A 75 -8.44 16.30 13.74
C MET A 75 -9.18 17.62 13.51
N LYS A 76 -9.37 18.02 12.26
CA LYS A 76 -10.12 19.24 11.92
C LYS A 76 -11.56 19.18 12.42
N ARG A 77 -12.21 18.02 12.38
CA ARG A 77 -13.57 17.86 12.90
C ARG A 77 -13.63 17.98 14.43
N ARG A 78 -12.61 17.49 15.15
CA ARG A 78 -12.56 17.52 16.62
C ARG A 78 -12.12 18.87 17.18
N TYR A 79 -11.20 19.55 16.50
CA TYR A 79 -10.49 20.74 17.02
C TYR A 79 -10.59 21.96 16.12
N GLY A 80 -11.24 21.87 14.95
CA GLY A 80 -11.32 22.97 13.98
C GLY A 80 -12.41 23.99 14.26
N GLY A 81 -12.98 23.99 15.46
CA GLY A 81 -13.88 25.03 15.93
C GLY A 81 -13.15 25.93 16.92
N ASP A 82 -12.24 26.78 16.43
CA ASP A 82 -11.60 27.87 17.21
C ASP A 82 -11.14 29.02 16.27
N THR A 83 -11.93 29.28 15.22
CA THR A 83 -11.88 30.52 14.42
C THR A 83 -13.29 30.92 14.06
#